data_AF-A0A7C1N7D0-F1
#
_entry.id   AF-A0A7C1N7D0-F1
#
_cell.length_a   1.000
_cell.length_b   1.000
_cell.length_c   1.000
_cell.angle_alpha   90.00
_cell.angle_beta   90.00
_cell.angle_gamma   90.00
#
_symmetry.space_group_name_H-M   'P 1'
#
loop_
_entity.id
_entity.type
_entity.pdbx_description
1 polymer ?
#
loop_
_entity_poly.entity_id
_entity_poly.type
_entity_poly.pdbx_seq_one_letter_code
_entity_poly.pdbx_strand_id
1 'polypeptide(L)'
;MKCPKCKENNDKVIDSRPSDYGIRRRRECQDCKERWTTYEVTEDKLASSQDELMGRRIRSALFGIRNDIDHFIGQLKQIKQSPTKQEIEEFKWEGGS
;
A
#
# COMPACT_ATOMS: atom_id res chain seq x y z
N MET A 1 6.78 33.66 7.90
CA MET A 1 5.65 33.29 8.77
C MET A 1 5.54 34.38 9.82
N LYS A 2 4.37 34.97 10.04
CA LYS A 2 4.24 36.09 10.98
C LYS A 2 4.65 35.67 12.40
N CYS A 3 5.50 36.47 13.03
CA CYS A 3 5.92 36.26 14.41
C CYS A 3 4.70 36.34 15.35
N PRO A 4 4.49 35.37 16.26
CA PRO A 4 3.36 35.40 17.20
C PRO A 4 3.41 36.55 18.21
N LYS A 5 4.58 37.16 18.41
CA LYS A 5 4.81 38.23 19.39
C LYS A 5 4.70 39.62 18.77
N CYS A 6 5.55 39.94 17.79
CA CYS A 6 5.58 41.27 17.17
C CYS A 6 4.77 41.38 15.87
N LYS A 7 4.25 40.26 15.34
CA LYS A 7 3.47 40.18 14.08
C LYS A 7 4.23 40.52 12.79
N GLU A 8 5.53 40.83 12.90
CA GLU A 8 6.40 41.06 11.75
C GLU A 8 6.65 39.76 10.98
N ASN A 9 6.89 39.86 9.66
CA ASN A 9 7.09 38.69 8.80
C ASN A 9 8.58 38.38 8.54
N ASN A 10 9.45 38.80 9.45
CA ASN A 10 10.88 38.61 9.36
C ASN A 10 11.34 37.53 10.36
N ASP A 11 11.32 36.27 9.90
CA ASP A 11 11.72 35.10 10.67
C ASP A 11 12.75 34.23 9.94
N LYS A 12 13.60 33.53 10.68
CA LYS A 12 14.54 32.53 10.15
C LYS A 12 14.31 31.16 10.78
N VAL A 13 14.50 30.10 10.01
CA VAL A 13 14.54 28.73 10.53
C VAL A 13 15.91 28.47 11.15
N ILE A 14 15.95 28.10 12.42
CA ILE A 14 17.19 27.82 13.17
C ILE A 14 17.45 26.33 13.40
N ASP A 15 16.41 25.50 13.26
CA ASP A 15 16.51 24.04 13.43
C ASP A 15 15.35 23.38 12.68
N SER A 16 15.62 22.28 11.97
CA SER A 16 14.64 21.53 11.19
C SER A 16 14.88 20.04 11.39
N ARG A 17 13.86 19.32 11.88
CA ARG A 17 13.95 17.89 12.17
C ARG A 17 12.68 17.14 11.76
N PRO A 18 12.78 15.87 11.30
CA PRO A 18 11.62 15.03 11.08
C PRO A 18 10.91 14.70 12.40
N SER A 19 9.59 14.55 12.35
CA SER A 19 8.69 14.14 13.44
C SER A 19 7.61 13.22 12.85
N ASP A 20 6.91 12.44 13.67
CA ASP A 20 5.88 11.49 13.23
C ASP A 20 4.81 12.15 12.33
N TYR A 21 4.44 13.39 12.62
CA TYR A 21 3.39 14.14 11.91
C TYR A 21 3.89 15.03 10.78
N GLY A 22 5.20 15.15 10.54
CA GLY A 22 5.74 16.02 9.48
C GLY A 22 7.15 16.52 9.78
N ILE A 23 7.49 17.71 9.28
CA ILE A 23 8.75 18.40 9.57
C ILE A 23 8.50 19.43 10.67
N ARG A 24 9.18 19.28 11.80
CA ARG A 24 9.20 20.27 12.88
C ARG A 24 10.28 21.30 12.59
N ARG A 25 9.92 22.58 12.50
CA ARG A 25 10.87 23.68 12.32
C ARG A 25 10.83 24.64 13.50
N ARG A 26 12.00 24.93 14.09
CA ARG A 26 12.16 25.99 15.08
C ARG A 26 12.51 27.28 14.34
N ARG A 27 11.71 28.32 14.52
CA ARG A 27 11.87 29.63 13.91
C ARG A 27 12.27 30.67 14.97
N GLU A 28 13.02 31.68 14.55
CA GLU A 28 13.42 32.84 15.36
C GLU A 28 13.06 34.11 14.61
N CYS A 29 12.34 35.03 15.26
CA CYS A 29 12.05 36.36 14.70
C CYS A 29 13.33 37.21 14.71
N GLN A 30 13.62 37.88 13.60
CA GLN A 30 14.80 38.72 13.51
C GLN A 30 14.64 40.04 14.28
N ASP A 31 13.42 40.54 14.47
CA ASP A 31 13.14 41.83 15.10
C ASP A 31 13.00 41.73 16.62
N CYS A 32 12.23 40.76 17.13
CA CYS A 32 11.96 40.60 18.57
C CYS A 32 12.66 39.40 19.23
N LYS A 33 13.41 38.60 18.45
CA LYS A 33 14.15 37.39 18.88
C LYS A 33 13.29 36.27 19.50
N GLU A 34 11.96 36.38 19.40
CA GLU A 34 11.05 35.33 19.84
C GLU A 34 11.27 34.05 19.05
N ARG A 35 11.16 32.90 19.72
CA ARG A 35 11.34 31.59 19.09
C ARG A 35 10.06 30.79 19.17
N TRP A 36 9.65 30.18 18.06
CA TRP A 36 8.47 29.32 18.01
C TRP A 36 8.71 28.07 17.16
N THR A 37 7.81 27.10 17.30
CA THR A 37 7.86 25.86 16.53
C THR A 37 6.70 25.84 15.54
N THR A 38 6.97 25.49 14.29
CA THR A 38 5.95 25.21 13.28
C THR A 38 6.06 23.75 12.85
N TYR A 39 4.92 23.14 12.54
CA TYR A 39 4.85 21.83 11.92
C TYR A 39 4.40 22.00 10.49
N GLU A 40 5.17 21.47 9.55
CA GLU A 40 4.83 21.43 8.14
C GLU A 40 4.59 19.97 7.77
N VAL A 41 3.38 19.67 7.30
CA VAL A 41 3.03 18.32 6.82
C VAL A 41 3.49 18.21 5.37
N THR A 42 4.36 17.26 5.07
CA THR A 42 4.78 16.96 3.69
C THR A 42 3.74 16.08 3.02
N GLU A 43 3.39 16.36 1.76
CA GLU A 43 2.43 15.57 0.96
C GLU A 43 2.81 14.09 0.88
N ASP A 44 4.10 13.75 0.94
CA ASP A 44 4.60 12.37 0.94
C ASP A 44 3.95 11.49 2.02
N LYS A 45 3.61 12.04 3.19
CA LYS A 45 2.95 11.29 4.28
C LYS A 45 1.45 11.11 4.06
N LEU A 46 0.83 12.02 3.31
CA LEU A 46 -0.59 11.91 2.95
C LEU A 46 -0.76 10.82 1.90
N ALA A 47 0.11 10.76 0.89
CA ALA A 47 0.11 9.73 -0.15
C ALA A 47 0.35 8.32 0.41
N SER A 48 1.32 8.15 1.33
CA SER A 48 1.63 6.83 1.91
C SER A 48 0.44 6.22 2.68
N SER A 49 -0.37 7.04 3.35
CA SER A 49 -1.54 6.56 4.10
C SER A 49 -2.69 6.08 3.19
N GLN A 50 -2.87 6.70 2.03
CA GLN A 50 -3.89 6.31 1.06
C GLN A 50 -3.46 5.07 0.25
N ASP A 51 -2.18 5.01 -0.12
CA ASP A 51 -1.60 3.86 -0.81
C ASP A 51 -1.55 2.59 0.06
N GLU A 52 -1.37 2.74 1.37
CA GLU A 52 -1.49 1.60 2.28
C GLU A 52 -2.91 1.04 2.34
N LEU A 53 -3.92 1.90 2.43
CA LEU A 53 -5.32 1.47 2.51
C LEU A 53 -5.78 0.84 1.20
N MET A 54 -5.46 1.46 0.06
CA MET A 54 -5.74 0.91 -1.27
C MET A 54 -4.95 -0.37 -1.53
N GLY A 55 -3.67 -0.42 -1.15
CA GLY A 55 -2.83 -1.60 -1.24
C GLY A 55 -3.33 -2.77 -0.39
N ARG A 56 -3.85 -2.51 0.82
CA ARG A 56 -4.47 -3.54 1.67
C ARG A 56 -5.71 -4.15 1.02
N ARG A 57 -6.58 -3.34 0.41
CA ARG A 57 -7.78 -3.81 -0.29
C ARG A 57 -7.43 -4.64 -1.52
N ILE A 58 -6.47 -4.20 -2.33
CA ILE A 58 -6.00 -4.92 -3.52
C ILE A 58 -5.37 -6.26 -3.12
N ARG A 59 -4.49 -6.28 -2.11
CA ARG A 59 -3.87 -7.53 -1.63
C ARG A 59 -4.90 -8.54 -1.11
N SER A 60 -5.91 -8.08 -0.38
CA SER A 60 -7.00 -8.95 0.12
C SER A 60 -7.81 -9.56 -1.03
N ALA A 61 -8.19 -8.74 -2.03
CA ALA A 61 -8.92 -9.21 -3.20
C ALA A 61 -8.08 -10.21 -4.04
N LEU A 62 -6.80 -9.91 -4.28
CA LEU A 62 -5.88 -10.81 -5.00
C LEU A 62 -5.64 -12.13 -4.25
N PHE A 63 -5.59 -12.10 -2.92
CA PHE A 63 -5.48 -13.31 -2.11
C PHE A 63 -6.73 -14.20 -2.22
N GLY A 64 -7.93 -13.61 -2.21
CA GLY A 64 -9.18 -14.34 -2.45
C GLY A 64 -9.20 -15.02 -3.82
N ILE A 65 -8.92 -14.27 -4.89
CA ILE A 65 -8.86 -14.80 -6.26
C ILE A 65 -7.85 -15.94 -6.38
N ARG A 66 -6.67 -15.79 -5.76
CA ARG A 66 -5.64 -16.83 -5.76
C ARG A 66 -6.14 -18.12 -5.09
N ASN A 67 -6.79 -18.02 -3.95
CA ASN A 67 -7.34 -19.19 -3.24
C ASN A 67 -8.41 -19.90 -4.08
N ASP A 68 -9.27 -19.15 -4.77
CA ASP A 68 -10.30 -19.72 -5.64
C ASP A 68 -9.68 -20.47 -6.83
N ILE A 69 -8.63 -19.90 -7.44
CA ILE A 69 -7.86 -20.56 -8.51
C ILE A 69 -7.21 -21.84 -7.99
N ASP A 70 -6.53 -21.79 -6.84
CA ASP A 70 -5.86 -22.95 -6.25
C ASP A 70 -6.87 -24.07 -5.92
N HIS A 71 -8.06 -23.72 -5.42
CA HIS A 71 -9.16 -24.65 -5.19
C HIS A 71 -9.63 -25.31 -6.49
N PHE A 72 -9.88 -24.51 -7.53
CA PHE A 72 -10.34 -25.02 -8.83
C PHE A 72 -9.30 -25.92 -9.50
N ILE A 73 -8.01 -25.55 -9.44
CA ILE A 73 -6.91 -26.41 -9.90
C ILE A 73 -6.91 -27.74 -9.14
N GLY A 74 -7.17 -27.72 -7.84
CA GLY A 74 -7.32 -28.93 -7.01
C GLY A 74 -8.44 -29.85 -7.52
N GLN A 75 -9.62 -29.30 -7.81
CA GLN A 75 -10.75 -30.05 -8.38
C GLN A 75 -10.41 -30.65 -9.74
N LEU A 76 -9.79 -29.88 -10.65
CA LEU A 76 -9.39 -30.35 -11.98
C LEU A 76 -8.38 -31.49 -11.92
N LYS A 77 -7.47 -31.50 -10.93
CA LYS A 77 -6.51 -32.59 -10.73
C LYS A 77 -7.18 -33.90 -10.35
N GLN A 78 -8.27 -33.85 -9.56
CA GLN A 78 -9.04 -35.04 -9.19
C GLN A 78 -9.82 -35.62 -10.38
N ILE A 79 -10.34 -34.76 -11.25
CA ILE A 79 -11.04 -35.18 -12.48
C ILE A 79 -10.10 -35.92 -13.45
N LYS A 80 -8.80 -35.56 -13.49
CA LYS A 80 -7.81 -36.29 -14.32
C LYS A 80 -7.45 -37.68 -13.78
N GLN A 81 -7.85 -38.02 -12.55
CA GLN A 81 -7.58 -39.32 -11.90
C GLN A 81 -8.81 -40.23 -11.84
N SER A 82 -9.95 -39.85 -12.44
CA SER A 82 -11.14 -40.70 -12.48
C SER A 82 -10.96 -41.86 -13.48
N PRO A 83 -11.42 -43.08 -13.13
CA PRO A 83 -11.21 -44.29 -13.94
C PRO A 83 -11.88 -44.24 -15.32
N THR A 84 -12.85 -43.34 -15.49
CA THR A 84 -13.61 -43.12 -16.73
C THR A 84 -12.79 -42.60 -17.91
N LYS A 85 -11.52 -42.20 -17.71
CA LYS A 85 -10.63 -41.83 -18.83
C LYS A 85 -9.81 -43.02 -19.36
N GLN A 86 -9.58 -44.05 -18.55
CA GLN A 86 -8.86 -45.26 -18.98
C GLN A 86 -9.75 -46.18 -19.83
N GLU A 87 -11.06 -46.21 -19.56
CA GLU A 87 -12.03 -47.01 -20.34
C GLU A 87 -12.28 -46.46 -21.75
N ILE A 88 -12.08 -45.17 -22.01
CA ILE A 88 -12.31 -44.54 -23.32
C ILE A 88 -11.12 -44.77 -24.29
N GLU A 89 -9.92 -45.03 -23.78
CA GLU A 89 -8.75 -45.37 -24.62
C GLU A 89 -8.73 -46.86 -25.01
N GLU A 90 -9.27 -47.76 -24.18
CA GLU A 90 -9.39 -49.19 -24.49
C GLU A 90 -10.47 -49.48 -25.56
N PHE A 91 -11.51 -48.66 -25.67
CA PHE A 91 -12.61 -48.89 -26.63
C PHE A 91 -12.27 -48.58 -28.10
N LYS A 92 -11.07 -48.04 -28.39
CA LYS A 92 -10.66 -47.62 -29.74
C LYS A 92 -9.95 -48.68 -30.59
N TRP A 93 -9.84 -49.93 -30.13
CA TRP A 93 -9.05 -50.97 -30.80
C TRP A 93 -9.80 -52.26 -31.24
N GLU A 94 -11.13 -52.31 -31.25
CA GLU A 94 -11.86 -53.52 -31.69
C GLU A 94 -12.74 -53.34 -32.96
N GLY A 95 -12.67 -52.20 -33.64
CA GLY A 95 -13.59 -51.86 -34.76
C GLY A 95 -12.96 -51.73 -36.15
N GLY A 96 -11.82 -52.35 -36.42
CA GLY A 96 -11.11 -52.25 -37.71
C GLY A 96 -10.91 -53.60 -38.39
N SER A 97 -11.95 -54.10 -39.04
CA SER A 97 -11.89 -55.18 -40.04
C SER A 97 -12.37 -54.66 -41.39
#